data_AF-A0A7X8V657-F1
#
_entry.id   AF-A0A7X8V657-F1
#
_cell.length_a   1.000
_cell.length_b   1.000
_cell.length_c   1.000
_cell.angle_alpha   90.00
_cell.angle_beta   90.00
_cell.angle_gamma   90.00
#
_symmetry.space_group_name_H-M   'P 1'
#
loop_
_entity.id
_entity.type
_entity.pdbx_description
1 polymer ?
#
loop_
_entity_poly.entity_id
_entity_poly.type
_entity_poly.pdbx_seq_one_letter_code
_entity_poly.pdbx_strand_id
1 'polypeptide(L)' 'LLREVNTIASKASDLSISRQVVDIKTEIDKIKEQVQNIE' A
#
# COMPACT_ATOMS: atom_id res chain seq x y z
N LEU A 1 8.67 1.37 -3.10
CA LEU A 1 7.51 1.03 -2.26
C LEU A 1 6.35 0.43 -3.05
N LEU A 2 5.64 1.17 -3.92
CA LEU A 2 4.48 0.60 -4.64
C LEU A 2 4.82 -0.62 -5.49
N ARG A 3 6.02 -0.65 -6.09
CA ARG A 3 6.50 -1.80 -6.87
C ARG A 3 6.71 -3.05 -6.00
N GLU A 4 7.28 -2.94 -4.81
CA GLU A 4 7.42 -4.09 -3.91
C GLU A 4 6.06 -4.57 -3.43
N VAL A 5 5.16 -3.65 -3.02
CA VAL A 5 3.80 -3.98 -2.57
C VAL A 5 3.02 -4.73 -3.65
N ASN A 6 3.14 -4.32 -4.92
CA ASN A 6 2.50 -5.02 -6.04
C ASN A 6 3.12 -6.40 -6.32
N THR A 7 4.42 -6.57 -6.06
CA THR A 7 5.08 -7.87 -6.21
C THR A 7 4.63 -8.85 -5.12
N ILE A 8 4.46 -8.37 -3.89
CA ILE A 8 3.91 -9.16 -2.79
C ILE A 8 2.45 -9.53 -3.09
N ALA A 9 1.64 -8.56 -3.50
CA ALA A 9 0.23 -8.77 -3.85
C ALA A 9 0.03 -9.85 -4.93
N SER A 10 0.83 -9.80 -5.99
CA SER A 10 0.72 -10.73 -7.13
C SER A 10 1.21 -12.15 -6.84
N LYS A 11 1.92 -12.35 -5.73
CA LYS A 11 2.45 -13.66 -5.30
C LYS A 11 1.82 -14.18 -4.01
N ALA A 12 1.03 -13.36 -3.31
CA ALA A 12 0.35 -13.74 -2.10
C ALA A 12 -0.93 -14.53 -2.43
N SER A 13 -0.98 -15.79 -2.01
CA SER A 13 -2.19 -16.63 -2.05
C SER A 13 -3.02 -16.55 -0.75
N ASP A 14 -2.46 -15.96 0.30
CA ASP A 14 -3.12 -15.81 1.60
C ASP A 14 -4.00 -14.55 1.64
N LEU A 15 -5.24 -14.71 2.11
CA LEU A 15 -6.23 -13.64 2.21
C LEU A 15 -5.82 -12.55 3.22
N SER A 16 -5.16 -12.92 4.32
CA SER A 16 -4.68 -11.97 5.33
C SER A 16 -3.60 -11.05 4.75
N ILE A 17 -2.66 -11.61 3.98
CA ILE A 17 -1.61 -10.85 3.29
C ILE A 17 -2.23 -9.91 2.26
N SER A 18 -3.25 -10.40 1.53
CA SER A 18 -3.98 -9.57 0.56
C SER A 18 -4.66 -8.36 1.20
N ARG A 19 -5.22 -8.51 2.41
CA ARG A 19 -5.80 -7.39 3.18
C ARG A 19 -4.72 -6.40 3.62
N GLN A 20 -3.62 -6.90 4.17
CA GLN A 20 -2.50 -6.05 4.59
C GLN A 20 -1.92 -5.23 3.43
N VAL A 21 -1.84 -5.80 2.22
CA VAL A 21 -1.43 -5.07 1.00
C VAL A 21 -2.33 -3.88 0.71
N VAL A 22 -3.65 -4.04 0.87
CA VAL A 22 -4.61 -2.96 0.66
C VAL A 22 -4.39 -1.86 1.70
N ASP A 23 -4.28 -2.24 2.97
CA ASP A 23 -4.04 -1.29 4.07
C ASP A 23 -2.74 -0.49 3.82
N ILE A 24 -1.65 -1.16 3.41
CA ILE A 24 -0.38 -0.51 3.09
C ILE A 24 -0.55 0.52 1.97
N LYS A 25 -1.30 0.19 0.90
CA LYS A 25 -1.55 1.15 -0.20
C LYS A 25 -2.32 2.37 0.31
N THR A 26 -3.34 2.15 1.14
CA THR A 26 -4.12 3.22 1.75
C THR A 26 -3.25 4.14 2.62
N GLU A 27 -2.39 3.59 3.47
CA GLU A 27 -1.50 4.40 4.30
C GLU A 27 -0.48 5.20 3.48
N ILE A 28 0.04 4.63 2.39
CA ILE A 28 0.92 5.35 1.46
C ILE A 28 0.21 6.55 0.84
N ASP A 29 -1.05 6.40 0.43
CA ASP A 29 -1.80 7.48 -0.18
C ASP A 29 -2.15 8.59 0.82
N LYS A 30 -2.49 8.24 2.07
CA LYS A 30 -2.65 9.23 3.17
C LYS A 30 -1.38 10.04 3.41
N ILE A 31 -0.21 9.39 3.39
CA ILE A 31 1.07 10.08 3.56
C ILE A 31 1.31 11.06 2.40
N LYS A 32 1.02 10.66 1.15
CA LYS A 32 1.15 11.57 0.00
C LYS A 32 0.22 12.78 0.11
N GLU A 33 -1.02 12.57 0.54
CA GLU A 33 -1.99 13.65 0.76
C GLU A 33 -1.48 14.62 1.84
N GLN A 34 -0.97 14.10 2.97
CA GLN A 34 -0.37 14.94 4.02
C GLN A 34 0.80 15.77 3.50
N VAL A 35 1.64 15.22 2.62
CA VAL A 35 2.75 15.93 1.99
C VAL A 35 2.27 17.02 1.03
N GLN A 36 1.15 16.80 0.32
CA GLN A 36 0.57 17.83 -0.54
C GLN A 36 -0.07 18.97 0.26
N ASN A 37 -0.66 18.67 1.43
CA ASN A 37 -1.33 19.67 2.26
C ASN A 37 -0.40 20.63 3.02
N ILE A 38 0.92 20.40 2.97
CA ILE A 38 1.96 21.28 3.57
C ILE A 38 2.63 22.21 2.53
N GLU A 39 2.25 22.11 1.25
CA GLU A 39 2.53 23.11 0.22
C GLU A 39 1.52 24.26 0.25
#